data_AF-A0A4V6PXM0-F1
#
_entry.id   AF-A0A4V6PXM0-F1
#
_cell.length_a   1.000
_cell.length_b   1.000
_cell.length_c   1.000
_cell.angle_alpha   90.00
_cell.angle_beta   90.00
_cell.angle_gamma   90.00
#
_symmetry.space_group_name_H-M   'P 1'
#
loop_
_entity.id
_entity.type
_entity.pdbx_description
1 polymer ?
#
loop_
_entity_poly.entity_id
_entity_poly.type
_entity_poly.pdbx_seq_one_letter_code
_entity_poly.pdbx_strand_id
1 'polypeptide(L)'
;MAKKRNLIFGTFSNYEFHKDDGLYKRILAESPGDSIAMVKCFLYISSMSDMRSRMAECTYTQMIHSTGLSRPMISRALDLLEHEDFNLLKRGKKRSSFVLKPFTRNDVKYGYSLVPRLPINELLNRVPNRGVISRLAMVIYLYILTITDNDEPIAKVSYSKLVEKLGIDRKQIKPALCILYESCLLSCIPAKYVGRSSHDSSTSNIYHVRGLDCSRHDHSYAADYLKNRFWPHYHPYAY
;
A
#
# COMPACT_ATOMS: atom_id res chain seq x y z
N MET A 1 -26.94 -15.49 5.78
CA MET A 1 -26.12 -14.28 6.00
C MET A 1 -24.69 -14.71 6.29
N ALA A 2 -23.75 -14.52 5.35
CA ALA A 2 -22.35 -14.86 5.58
C ALA A 2 -21.76 -13.90 6.62
N LYS A 3 -21.27 -14.44 7.74
CA LYS A 3 -20.54 -13.71 8.78
C LYS A 3 -19.37 -13.00 8.09
N LYS A 4 -19.35 -11.66 8.09
CA LYS A 4 -18.24 -10.85 7.57
C LYS A 4 -16.98 -11.33 8.29
N ARG A 5 -16.15 -12.16 7.66
CA ARG A 5 -14.82 -12.48 8.19
C ARG A 5 -14.12 -11.14 8.30
N ASN A 6 -13.63 -10.80 9.48
CA ASN A 6 -12.81 -9.60 9.68
C ASN A 6 -11.50 -9.86 8.94
N LEU A 7 -11.47 -9.52 7.65
CA LEU A 7 -10.26 -9.57 6.85
C LEU A 7 -9.21 -8.73 7.58
N ILE A 8 -8.09 -9.38 7.88
CA ILE A 8 -6.93 -8.78 8.54
C ILE A 8 -6.24 -7.78 7.59
N PHE A 9 -6.59 -7.84 6.30
CA PHE A 9 -6.04 -7.07 5.21
C PHE A 9 -7.12 -6.41 4.38
N GLY A 10 -6.80 -5.24 3.84
CA GLY A 10 -7.44 -4.73 2.63
C GLY A 10 -6.52 -4.87 1.43
N THR A 11 -6.93 -4.36 0.26
CA THR A 11 -6.14 -4.50 -0.97
C THR A 11 -6.25 -3.30 -1.89
N PHE A 12 -5.23 -3.06 -2.73
CA PHE A 12 -5.33 -2.18 -3.89
C PHE A 12 -4.69 -2.75 -5.14
N SER A 13 -5.09 -2.22 -6.29
CA SER A 13 -4.60 -2.60 -7.62
C SER A 13 -3.20 -2.04 -7.86
N ASN A 14 -2.28 -2.89 -8.29
CA ASN A 14 -0.93 -2.45 -8.65
C ASN A 14 -0.87 -1.89 -10.07
N TYR A 15 -1.89 -2.12 -10.90
CA TYR A 15 -1.91 -1.70 -12.29
C TYR A 15 -1.58 -0.21 -12.48
N GLU A 16 -2.24 0.68 -11.74
CA GLU A 16 -1.99 2.12 -11.86
C GLU A 16 -0.56 2.51 -11.45
N PHE A 17 0.00 1.84 -10.44
CA PHE A 17 1.35 2.11 -9.94
C PHE A 17 2.46 1.58 -10.84
N HIS A 18 2.18 0.52 -11.62
CA HIS A 18 3.15 -0.08 -12.54
C HIS A 18 3.01 0.40 -13.99
N LYS A 19 1.80 0.78 -14.41
CA LYS A 19 1.57 1.33 -15.76
C LYS A 19 2.07 2.76 -15.85
N ASP A 20 1.83 3.55 -14.81
CA ASP A 20 2.18 4.95 -14.78
C ASP A 20 3.44 5.17 -13.94
N ASP A 21 4.59 5.08 -14.61
CA ASP A 21 5.90 5.39 -14.01
C ASP A 21 5.98 6.84 -13.46
N GLY A 22 5.01 7.69 -13.78
CA GLY A 22 4.88 9.06 -13.28
C GLY A 22 4.00 9.22 -12.04
N LEU A 23 3.19 8.22 -11.65
CA LEU A 23 2.21 8.37 -10.55
C LEU A 23 2.88 8.77 -9.23
N TYR A 24 3.95 8.07 -8.83
CA TYR A 24 4.72 8.43 -7.63
C TYR A 24 5.31 9.84 -7.71
N LYS A 25 5.79 10.24 -8.90
CA LYS A 25 6.35 11.57 -9.12
C LYS A 25 5.29 12.66 -9.03
N ARG A 26 4.07 12.42 -9.52
CA ARG A 26 2.93 13.33 -9.36
C ARG A 26 2.53 13.46 -7.89
N ILE A 27 2.45 12.34 -7.16
CA ILE A 27 2.20 12.40 -5.70
C ILE A 27 3.28 13.23 -5.00
N LEU A 28 4.54 13.10 -5.41
CA LEU A 28 5.66 13.87 -4.85
C LEU A 28 5.72 15.34 -5.32
N ALA A 29 5.06 15.68 -6.43
CA ALA A 29 4.98 17.04 -6.94
C ALA A 29 3.99 17.90 -6.13
N GLU A 30 2.99 17.27 -5.51
CA GLU A 30 2.07 17.93 -4.58
C GLU A 30 2.79 18.53 -3.37
N SER A 31 2.10 19.48 -2.71
CA SER A 31 2.60 20.08 -1.47
C SER A 31 2.88 18.98 -0.44
N PRO A 32 3.93 19.10 0.40
CA PRO A 32 4.28 18.04 1.34
C PRO A 32 3.12 17.57 2.23
N GLY A 33 2.26 18.50 2.68
CA GLY A 33 1.10 18.17 3.49
C GLY A 33 0.03 17.39 2.70
N ASP A 34 -0.21 17.77 1.45
CA ASP A 34 -1.25 17.14 0.62
C ASP A 34 -0.80 15.74 0.18
N SER A 35 0.47 15.56 -0.23
CA SER A 35 1.02 14.23 -0.56
C SER A 35 0.92 13.26 0.62
N ILE A 36 1.29 13.71 1.84
CA ILE A 36 1.18 12.87 3.05
C ILE A 36 -0.28 12.51 3.29
N ALA A 37 -1.18 13.49 3.20
CA ALA A 37 -2.59 13.29 3.44
C ALA A 37 -3.21 12.30 2.44
N MET A 38 -2.89 12.46 1.15
CA MET A 38 -3.31 11.55 0.08
C MET A 38 -2.88 10.12 0.35
N VAL A 39 -1.59 9.89 0.61
CA VAL A 39 -1.09 8.53 0.81
C VAL A 39 -1.69 7.90 2.09
N LYS A 40 -1.79 8.66 3.18
CA LYS A 40 -2.41 8.17 4.41
C LYS A 40 -3.89 7.82 4.22
N CYS A 41 -4.67 8.69 3.59
CA CYS A 41 -6.08 8.43 3.29
C CYS A 41 -6.24 7.23 2.36
N PHE A 42 -5.41 7.14 1.31
CA PHE A 42 -5.44 6.01 0.38
C PHE A 42 -5.12 4.69 1.08
N LEU A 43 -4.08 4.63 1.91
CA LEU A 43 -3.72 3.42 2.66
C LEU A 43 -4.82 3.01 3.64
N TYR A 44 -5.40 3.98 4.36
CA TYR A 44 -6.48 3.69 5.29
C TYR A 44 -7.73 3.17 4.59
N ILE A 45 -8.16 3.80 3.50
CA ILE A 45 -9.30 3.33 2.70
C ILE A 45 -8.99 1.95 2.11
N SER A 46 -7.77 1.75 1.61
CA SER A 46 -7.30 0.48 1.06
C SER A 46 -7.35 -0.63 2.09
N SER A 47 -6.90 -0.39 3.32
CA SER A 47 -6.93 -1.36 4.42
C SER A 47 -8.35 -1.71 4.90
N MET A 48 -9.31 -0.83 4.65
CA MET A 48 -10.73 -1.02 4.98
C MET A 48 -11.54 -1.61 3.82
N SER A 49 -10.96 -1.71 2.63
CA SER A 49 -11.66 -2.15 1.43
C SER A 49 -11.88 -3.67 1.41
N ASP A 50 -13.06 -4.07 0.95
CA ASP A 50 -13.35 -5.45 0.64
C ASP A 50 -12.76 -5.81 -0.74
N MET A 51 -12.03 -6.91 -0.82
CA MET A 51 -11.30 -7.28 -2.03
C MET A 51 -12.24 -7.50 -3.23
N ARG A 52 -13.44 -8.04 -3.00
CA ARG A 52 -14.40 -8.41 -4.04
C ARG A 52 -15.14 -7.20 -4.59
N SER A 53 -15.70 -6.39 -3.70
CA SER A 53 -16.53 -5.23 -4.04
C SER A 53 -15.70 -3.96 -4.28
N ARG A 54 -14.44 -3.94 -3.81
CA ARG A 54 -13.56 -2.75 -3.79
C ARG A 54 -14.13 -1.60 -2.96
N MET A 55 -15.17 -1.86 -2.18
CA MET A 55 -15.83 -0.88 -1.35
C MET A 55 -15.19 -0.85 0.03
N ALA A 56 -14.90 0.35 0.51
CA ALA A 56 -14.57 0.63 1.89
C ALA A 56 -15.69 1.46 2.51
N GLU A 57 -16.14 1.07 3.70
CA GLU A 57 -16.98 1.91 4.54
C GLU A 57 -16.13 2.46 5.68
N CYS A 58 -15.83 3.75 5.64
CA CYS A 58 -15.12 4.44 6.70
C CYS A 58 -15.61 5.88 6.88
N THR A 59 -15.72 6.29 8.14
CA THR A 59 -16.17 7.64 8.51
C THR A 59 -14.98 8.60 8.61
N TYR A 60 -15.27 9.90 8.53
CA TYR A 60 -14.25 10.93 8.78
C TYR A 60 -13.63 10.81 10.17
N THR A 61 -14.41 10.49 11.20
CA THR A 61 -13.90 10.31 12.56
C THR A 61 -12.87 9.19 12.63
N GLN A 62 -13.15 8.05 11.99
CA GLN A 62 -12.20 6.95 11.92
C GLN A 62 -10.94 7.34 11.14
N MET A 63 -11.08 8.02 9.99
CA MET A 63 -9.93 8.52 9.24
C MET A 63 -9.07 9.49 10.07
N ILE A 64 -9.68 10.43 10.80
CA ILE A 64 -8.96 11.38 11.67
C ILE A 64 -8.14 10.62 12.71
N HIS A 65 -8.76 9.64 13.38
CA HIS A 65 -8.08 8.85 14.41
C HIS A 65 -6.88 8.07 13.84
N SER A 66 -7.08 7.33 12.75
CA SER A 66 -6.07 6.43 12.20
C SER A 66 -4.96 7.18 11.46
N THR A 67 -5.28 8.27 10.76
CA THR A 67 -4.28 9.03 9.98
C THR A 67 -3.61 10.14 10.77
N GLY A 68 -4.25 10.63 11.84
CA GLY A 68 -3.83 11.82 12.59
C GLY A 68 -4.06 13.14 11.85
N LEU A 69 -4.78 13.13 10.73
CA LEU A 69 -5.04 14.31 9.90
C LEU A 69 -6.23 15.11 10.39
N SER A 70 -6.23 16.41 10.11
CA SER A 70 -7.41 17.24 10.32
C SER A 70 -8.48 16.98 9.26
N ARG A 71 -9.74 17.32 9.58
CA ARG A 71 -10.86 17.17 8.66
C ARG A 71 -10.67 17.89 7.32
N PRO A 72 -10.16 19.14 7.26
CA PRO A 72 -9.89 19.81 5.98
C PRO A 72 -8.83 19.09 5.14
N MET A 73 -7.77 18.56 5.76
CA MET A 73 -6.73 17.81 5.05
C MET A 73 -7.28 16.52 4.43
N ILE A 74 -8.12 15.79 5.18
CA ILE A 74 -8.79 14.59 4.67
C ILE A 74 -9.68 14.94 3.48
N SER A 75 -10.50 16.01 3.59
CA SER A 75 -11.38 16.43 2.49
C SER A 75 -10.59 16.67 1.21
N ARG A 76 -9.54 17.49 1.30
CA ARG A 76 -8.68 17.83 0.16
C ARG A 76 -7.95 16.61 -0.40
N ALA A 77 -7.41 15.74 0.46
CA ALA A 77 -6.77 14.51 0.04
C ALA A 77 -7.73 13.60 -0.74
N LEU A 78 -8.99 13.50 -0.31
CA LEU A 78 -10.00 12.73 -1.02
C LEU A 78 -10.35 13.36 -2.38
N ASP A 79 -10.41 14.69 -2.47
CA ASP A 79 -10.63 15.38 -3.75
C ASP A 79 -9.47 15.11 -4.72
N LEU A 80 -8.21 15.14 -4.24
CA LEU A 80 -7.03 14.81 -5.05
C LEU A 80 -7.02 13.34 -5.48
N LEU A 81 -7.38 12.40 -4.60
CA LEU A 81 -7.42 10.96 -4.93
C LEU A 81 -8.48 10.61 -5.97
N GLU A 82 -9.54 11.41 -6.08
CA GLU A 82 -10.62 11.29 -7.07
C GLU A 82 -10.31 12.04 -8.38
N HIS A 83 -9.42 13.04 -8.32
CA HIS A 83 -8.98 13.82 -9.48
C HIS A 83 -8.39 12.95 -10.59
N GLU A 84 -8.56 13.36 -11.85
CA GLU A 84 -8.19 12.57 -13.03
C GLU A 84 -6.69 12.22 -13.07
N ASP A 85 -5.83 13.10 -12.54
CA ASP A 85 -4.37 12.89 -12.48
C ASP A 85 -3.94 11.72 -11.59
N PHE A 86 -4.77 11.31 -10.63
CA PHE A 86 -4.49 10.21 -9.72
C PHE A 86 -5.49 9.07 -9.92
N ASN A 87 -6.78 9.41 -9.89
CA ASN A 87 -7.90 8.53 -10.19
C ASN A 87 -7.76 7.19 -9.45
N LEU A 88 -7.51 7.24 -8.14
CA LEU A 88 -7.25 6.06 -7.32
C LEU A 88 -8.51 5.53 -6.62
N LEU A 89 -9.50 6.41 -6.41
CA LEU A 89 -10.77 6.06 -5.80
C LEU A 89 -11.91 6.94 -6.32
N LYS A 90 -13.14 6.54 -6.00
CA LYS A 90 -14.35 7.34 -6.15
C LYS A 90 -15.14 7.35 -4.86
N ARG A 91 -15.84 8.44 -4.57
CA ARG A 91 -16.82 8.46 -3.47
C ARG A 91 -18.06 7.66 -3.87
N GLY A 92 -18.55 6.84 -2.95
CA GLY A 92 -19.74 6.02 -3.15
C GLY A 92 -21.03 6.81 -2.89
N LYS A 93 -22.17 6.10 -3.01
CA LYS A 93 -23.51 6.70 -2.78
C LYS A 93 -23.73 7.16 -1.33
N LYS A 94 -23.11 6.47 -0.36
CA LYS A 94 -23.15 6.86 1.05
C LYS A 94 -21.98 7.78 1.37
N ARG A 95 -22.17 8.73 2.27
CA ARG A 95 -21.14 9.71 2.71
C ARG A 95 -19.85 9.07 3.23
N SER A 96 -19.92 7.85 3.76
CA SER A 96 -18.78 7.08 4.30
C SER A 96 -18.37 5.92 3.41
N SER A 97 -18.85 5.86 2.18
CA SER A 97 -18.51 4.80 1.24
C SER A 97 -17.52 5.31 0.22
N PHE A 98 -16.47 4.53 -0.03
CA PHE A 98 -15.47 4.78 -1.04
C PHE A 98 -15.31 3.53 -1.88
N VAL A 99 -15.05 3.70 -3.18
CA VAL A 99 -14.83 2.62 -4.12
C VAL A 99 -13.44 2.81 -4.69
N LEU A 100 -12.53 1.89 -4.39
CA LEU A 100 -11.22 1.87 -5.03
C LEU A 100 -11.38 1.46 -6.49
N LYS A 101 -10.41 1.82 -7.34
CA LYS A 101 -10.40 1.35 -8.72
C LYS A 101 -10.60 -0.18 -8.79
N PRO A 102 -11.45 -0.65 -9.73
CA PRO A 102 -11.70 -2.06 -9.89
C PRO A 102 -10.45 -2.76 -10.41
N PHE A 103 -10.29 -4.03 -10.04
CA PHE A 103 -9.35 -4.90 -10.73
C PHE A 103 -9.80 -5.09 -12.18
N THR A 104 -8.84 -4.94 -13.07
CA THR A 104 -8.94 -5.11 -14.52
C THR A 104 -8.26 -6.40 -14.95
N ARG A 105 -8.35 -6.77 -16.24
CA ARG A 105 -7.56 -7.88 -16.79
C ARG A 105 -6.05 -7.65 -16.68
N ASN A 106 -5.60 -6.41 -16.50
CA ASN A 106 -4.17 -6.12 -16.37
C ASN A 106 -3.65 -6.40 -14.96
N ASP A 107 -4.53 -6.41 -13.95
CA ASP A 107 -4.16 -6.78 -12.57
C ASP A 107 -3.72 -8.25 -12.43
N VAL A 108 -3.90 -9.02 -13.49
CA VAL A 108 -3.33 -10.36 -13.65
C VAL A 108 -1.81 -10.26 -13.79
N LYS A 109 -1.38 -9.35 -14.66
CA LYS A 109 0.02 -9.15 -14.98
C LYS A 109 0.72 -8.37 -13.87
N TYR A 110 0.04 -7.37 -13.29
CA TYR A 110 0.63 -6.45 -12.32
C TYR A 110 0.32 -6.81 -10.87
N GLY A 111 -0.65 -7.68 -10.63
CA GLY A 111 -1.04 -8.13 -9.30
C GLY A 111 -1.86 -7.10 -8.51
N TYR A 112 -1.96 -7.38 -7.22
CA TYR A 112 -2.55 -6.53 -6.20
C TYR A 112 -1.65 -6.53 -4.98
N SER A 113 -1.78 -5.49 -4.17
CA SER A 113 -1.06 -5.39 -2.90
C SER A 113 -1.99 -5.51 -1.71
N LEU A 114 -1.52 -6.25 -0.71
CA LEU A 114 -2.16 -6.32 0.59
C LEU A 114 -1.79 -5.11 1.43
N VAL A 115 -2.77 -4.65 2.22
CA VAL A 115 -2.61 -3.54 3.15
C VAL A 115 -2.97 -4.01 4.56
N PRO A 116 -2.04 -3.99 5.52
CA PRO A 116 -2.26 -4.53 6.86
C PRO A 116 -3.23 -3.65 7.66
N ARG A 117 -4.41 -4.17 7.98
CA ARG A 117 -5.49 -3.37 8.57
C ARG A 117 -5.14 -2.85 9.95
N LEU A 118 -4.64 -3.72 10.83
CA LEU A 118 -4.34 -3.37 12.23
C LEU A 118 -3.23 -2.31 12.32
N PRO A 119 -2.02 -2.51 11.75
CA PRO A 119 -0.98 -1.47 11.72
C PRO A 119 -1.43 -0.16 11.10
N ILE A 120 -2.17 -0.19 9.99
CA ILE A 120 -2.65 1.04 9.35
C ILE A 120 -3.67 1.78 10.24
N ASN A 121 -4.51 1.06 10.97
CA ASN A 121 -5.51 1.66 11.84
C ASN A 121 -4.89 2.28 13.11
N GLU A 122 -3.82 1.68 13.64
CA GLU A 122 -3.26 2.03 14.95
C GLU A 122 -1.98 2.86 14.91
N LEU A 123 -1.19 2.73 13.83
CA LEU A 123 0.18 3.25 13.79
C LEU A 123 0.39 4.32 12.72
N LEU A 124 -0.51 4.44 11.74
CA LEU A 124 -0.35 5.40 10.64
C LEU A 124 -0.30 6.87 11.12
N ASN A 125 -0.99 7.19 12.22
CA ASN A 125 -0.95 8.51 12.85
C ASN A 125 0.41 8.88 13.47
N ARG A 126 1.31 7.90 13.69
CA ARG A 126 2.66 8.14 14.22
C ARG A 126 3.61 8.74 13.19
N VAL A 127 3.31 8.57 11.89
CA VAL A 127 4.07 9.25 10.83
C VAL A 127 3.75 10.75 10.88
N PRO A 128 4.74 11.66 10.88
CA PRO A 128 4.46 13.09 10.92
C PRO A 128 3.64 13.56 9.70
N ASN A 129 2.78 14.56 9.90
CA ASN A 129 1.89 15.10 8.86
C ASN A 129 2.51 16.25 8.04
N ARG A 130 3.81 16.54 8.24
CA ARG A 130 4.51 17.67 7.64
C ARG A 130 5.95 17.29 7.33
N GLY A 131 6.54 18.02 6.39
CA GLY A 131 7.96 17.91 6.05
C GLY A 131 8.23 16.97 4.87
N VAL A 132 9.31 17.27 4.16
CA VAL A 132 9.70 16.55 2.93
C VAL A 132 10.04 15.09 3.24
N ILE A 133 10.75 14.82 4.34
CA ILE A 133 11.15 13.46 4.72
C ILE A 133 9.93 12.59 5.07
N SER A 134 8.92 13.15 5.73
CA SER A 134 7.68 12.41 6.06
C SER A 134 6.85 12.11 4.82
N ARG A 135 6.80 13.04 3.85
CA ARG A 135 6.22 12.76 2.52
C ARG A 135 6.93 11.59 1.84
N LEU A 136 8.26 11.63 1.82
CA LEU A 136 9.07 10.57 1.21
C LEU A 136 8.86 9.23 1.91
N ALA A 137 8.76 9.22 3.24
CA ALA A 137 8.47 8.02 4.01
C ALA A 137 7.15 7.38 3.56
N MET A 138 6.08 8.17 3.44
CA MET A 138 4.79 7.65 2.99
C MET A 138 4.82 7.10 1.57
N VAL A 139 5.47 7.80 0.64
CA VAL A 139 5.57 7.34 -0.76
C VAL A 139 6.45 6.08 -0.88
N ILE A 140 7.57 6.01 -0.15
CA ILE A 140 8.41 4.81 -0.08
C ILE A 140 7.62 3.64 0.48
N TYR A 141 6.84 3.84 1.54
CA TYR A 141 6.01 2.79 2.12
C TYR A 141 4.96 2.28 1.13
N LEU A 142 4.27 3.18 0.42
CA LEU A 142 3.32 2.82 -0.62
C LEU A 142 4.00 2.00 -1.73
N TYR A 143 5.17 2.41 -2.19
CA TYR A 143 5.95 1.66 -3.19
C TYR A 143 6.38 0.29 -2.65
N ILE A 144 6.85 0.20 -1.41
CA ILE A 144 7.21 -1.08 -0.78
C ILE A 144 6.00 -2.03 -0.81
N LEU A 145 4.80 -1.58 -0.48
CA LEU A 145 3.60 -2.41 -0.57
C LEU A 145 3.35 -2.92 -2.00
N THR A 146 3.58 -2.11 -3.04
CA THR A 146 3.40 -2.53 -4.44
C THR A 146 4.30 -3.67 -4.90
N ILE A 147 5.49 -3.78 -4.29
CA ILE A 147 6.48 -4.80 -4.64
C ILE A 147 6.61 -5.90 -3.57
N THR A 148 5.82 -5.83 -2.50
CA THR A 148 5.81 -6.87 -1.45
C THR A 148 5.12 -8.09 -2.01
N ASP A 149 5.74 -9.25 -1.83
CA ASP A 149 5.09 -10.50 -2.20
C ASP A 149 3.82 -10.69 -1.35
N ASN A 150 2.79 -11.27 -1.93
CA ASN A 150 1.63 -11.62 -1.12
C ASN A 150 1.97 -12.84 -0.25
N ASP A 151 2.78 -13.79 -0.72
CA ASP A 151 3.12 -15.01 0.03
C ASP A 151 4.14 -14.76 1.15
N GLU A 152 5.00 -13.74 1.00
CA GLU A 152 5.98 -13.32 1.99
C GLU A 152 5.82 -11.84 2.35
N PRO A 153 5.74 -11.46 3.63
CA PRO A 153 5.57 -10.07 4.08
C PRO A 153 6.85 -9.23 3.93
N ILE A 154 7.63 -9.50 2.89
CA ILE A 154 8.96 -9.00 2.64
C ILE A 154 9.00 -8.34 1.25
N ALA A 155 9.57 -7.14 1.19
CA ALA A 155 9.94 -6.47 -0.05
C ALA A 155 11.46 -6.41 -0.19
N LYS A 156 11.97 -6.67 -1.40
CA LYS A 156 13.39 -6.57 -1.73
C LYS A 156 13.59 -5.39 -2.69
N VAL A 157 14.26 -4.33 -2.24
CA VAL A 157 14.58 -3.18 -3.10
C VAL A 157 15.85 -2.46 -2.67
N SER A 158 16.69 -2.08 -3.62
CA SER A 158 17.89 -1.28 -3.37
C SER A 158 17.59 0.22 -3.32
N TYR A 159 18.48 1.01 -2.68
CA TYR A 159 18.35 2.48 -2.72
C TYR A 159 18.41 3.02 -4.14
N SER A 160 19.23 2.43 -5.02
CA SER A 160 19.31 2.85 -6.42
C SER A 160 17.98 2.66 -7.14
N LYS A 161 17.27 1.57 -6.88
CA LYS A 161 15.95 1.32 -7.48
C LYS A 161 14.88 2.27 -6.94
N LEU A 162 14.95 2.64 -5.67
CA LEU A 162 14.08 3.68 -5.08
C LEU A 162 14.33 5.05 -5.72
N VAL A 163 15.60 5.43 -5.96
CA VAL A 163 15.95 6.67 -6.69
C VAL A 163 15.37 6.63 -8.11
N GLU A 164 15.58 5.53 -8.83
CA GLU A 164 15.08 5.34 -10.20
C GLU A 164 13.55 5.46 -10.27
N LYS A 165 12.84 4.74 -9.40
CA LYS A 165 11.37 4.66 -9.43
C LYS A 165 10.68 5.88 -8.87
N LEU A 166 11.22 6.50 -7.82
CA LEU A 166 10.56 7.61 -7.14
C LEU A 166 11.11 8.99 -7.56
N GLY A 167 12.29 9.05 -8.19
CA GLY A 167 12.92 10.32 -8.57
C GLY A 167 13.39 11.16 -7.37
N ILE A 168 13.84 10.51 -6.30
CA ILE A 168 14.18 11.14 -5.01
C ILE A 168 15.69 11.14 -4.76
N ASP A 169 16.20 12.07 -3.94
CA ASP A 169 17.62 12.06 -3.56
C ASP A 169 17.93 10.86 -2.65
N ARG A 170 18.97 10.11 -3.01
CA ARG A 170 19.49 8.98 -2.22
C ARG A 170 19.73 9.33 -0.76
N LYS A 171 20.19 10.56 -0.46
CA LYS A 171 20.47 11.03 0.90
C LYS A 171 19.22 11.10 1.78
N GLN A 172 18.04 11.25 1.17
CA GLN A 172 16.76 11.37 1.87
C GLN A 172 16.12 10.01 2.20
N ILE A 173 16.56 8.94 1.54
CA ILE A 173 15.99 7.60 1.70
C ILE A 173 16.18 7.07 3.12
N LYS A 174 17.39 7.16 3.68
CA LYS A 174 17.67 6.67 5.02
C LYS A 174 16.83 7.39 6.09
N PRO A 175 16.78 8.73 6.15
CA PRO A 175 15.88 9.45 7.05
C PRO A 175 14.40 9.06 6.89
N ALA A 176 13.92 8.89 5.64
CA ALA A 176 12.54 8.49 5.39
C ALA A 176 12.24 7.07 5.91
N LEU A 177 13.17 6.13 5.74
CA LEU A 177 13.06 4.78 6.29
C LEU A 177 13.09 4.78 7.83
N CYS A 178 13.90 5.64 8.46
CA CYS A 178 13.91 5.80 9.91
C CYS A 178 12.51 6.15 10.45
N ILE A 179 11.79 7.08 9.80
CA ILE A 179 10.41 7.40 10.16
C ILE A 179 9.51 6.15 10.11
N LEU A 180 9.64 5.32 9.07
CA LEU A 180 8.81 4.11 8.93
C LEU A 180 9.13 3.03 9.97
N TYR A 181 10.39 2.92 10.38
CA TYR A 181 10.82 2.03 11.46
C TYR A 181 10.32 2.51 12.83
N GLU A 182 10.47 3.80 13.12
CA GLU A 182 10.00 4.43 14.36
C GLU A 182 8.47 4.44 14.46
N SER A 183 7.78 4.61 13.32
CA SER A 183 6.32 4.49 13.26
C SER A 183 5.83 3.04 13.28
N CYS A 184 6.74 2.05 13.36
CA CYS A 184 6.41 0.64 13.40
C CYS A 184 5.61 0.14 12.17
N LEU A 185 5.72 0.79 11.01
CA LEU A 185 5.10 0.34 9.76
C LEU A 185 6.00 -0.64 9.00
N LEU A 186 7.32 -0.49 9.16
CA LEU A 186 8.33 -1.43 8.67
C LEU A 186 9.15 -2.01 9.83
N SER A 187 9.69 -3.21 9.64
CA SER A 187 10.77 -3.75 10.46
C SER A 187 12.03 -3.96 9.62
N CYS A 188 13.20 -3.79 10.23
CA CYS A 188 14.45 -4.22 9.63
C CYS A 188 14.67 -5.70 9.94
N ILE A 189 14.86 -6.54 8.93
CA ILE A 189 15.31 -7.92 9.13
C ILE A 189 16.85 -7.93 9.09
N PRO A 190 17.54 -8.39 10.15
CA PRO A 190 18.99 -8.56 10.10
C PRO A 190 19.37 -9.56 9.00
N ALA A 191 20.38 -9.22 8.20
CA ALA A 191 20.82 -10.02 7.04
C ALA A 191 21.10 -11.52 7.34
N LYS A 192 21.37 -11.86 8.60
CA LYS A 192 21.60 -13.24 9.07
C LYS A 192 20.35 -14.12 9.09
N TYR A 193 19.15 -13.54 9.08
CA TYR A 193 17.87 -14.28 9.05
C TYR A 193 17.28 -14.42 7.66
N VAL A 194 17.84 -13.71 6.69
CA VAL A 194 17.53 -13.91 5.29
C VAL A 194 18.43 -15.05 4.84
N GLY A 195 17.88 -16.26 4.75
CA GLY A 195 18.62 -17.43 4.27
C GLY A 195 19.26 -17.12 2.92
N ARG A 196 20.55 -16.78 2.91
CA ARG A 196 21.31 -16.60 1.68
C ARG A 196 21.51 -17.99 1.10
N SER A 197 20.73 -18.36 0.09
CA SER A 197 21.23 -19.29 -0.91
C SER A 197 22.51 -18.67 -1.48
N SER A 198 23.60 -19.43 -1.47
CA SER A 198 24.98 -19.03 -1.75
C SER A 198 25.25 -18.46 -3.16
N HIS A 199 24.20 -18.23 -3.96
CA HIS A 199 24.29 -17.75 -5.33
C HIS A 199 23.64 -16.39 -5.61
N ASP A 200 22.88 -15.80 -4.67
CA ASP A 200 22.16 -14.56 -4.94
C ASP A 200 22.92 -13.33 -4.39
N SER A 201 23.80 -12.79 -5.22
CA SER A 201 24.65 -11.62 -4.96
C SER A 201 23.90 -10.28 -5.09
N SER A 202 22.59 -10.27 -4.87
CA SER A 202 21.76 -9.07 -4.96
C SER A 202 21.94 -8.18 -3.72
N THR A 203 22.53 -7.00 -3.93
CA THR A 203 22.76 -5.92 -2.95
C THR A 203 21.45 -5.22 -2.48
N SER A 204 20.30 -5.87 -2.64
CA SER A 204 18.99 -5.30 -2.33
C SER A 204 18.74 -5.29 -0.83
N ASN A 205 18.20 -4.19 -0.32
CA ASN A 205 17.75 -4.14 1.06
C ASN A 205 16.43 -4.91 1.19
N ILE A 206 16.20 -5.44 2.39
CA ILE A 206 15.07 -6.29 2.70
C ILE A 206 14.22 -5.59 3.75
N TYR A 207 12.97 -5.33 3.41
CA TYR A 207 12.01 -4.60 4.24
C TYR A 207 10.87 -5.52 4.62
N HIS A 208 10.58 -5.59 5.91
CA HIS A 208 9.47 -6.37 6.41
C HIS A 208 8.27 -5.46 6.67
N VAL A 209 7.14 -5.76 6.04
CA VAL A 209 5.92 -4.99 6.21
C VAL A 209 5.16 -5.54 7.42
N ARG A 210 5.08 -4.72 8.48
CA ARG A 210 4.44 -5.17 9.72
C ARG A 210 2.97 -5.49 9.51
N GLY A 211 2.54 -6.59 10.13
CA GLY A 211 1.17 -7.04 10.14
C GLY A 211 0.75 -7.86 8.94
N LEU A 212 1.58 -8.02 7.90
CA LEU A 212 1.33 -8.97 6.80
C LEU A 212 1.68 -10.43 7.16
N ASP A 213 2.27 -10.68 8.33
CA ASP A 213 2.73 -12.00 8.78
C ASP A 213 1.61 -13.04 9.00
N CYS A 214 0.40 -12.58 9.31
CA CYS A 214 -0.74 -13.45 9.63
C CYS A 214 -1.50 -13.97 8.40
N SER A 215 -0.94 -13.81 7.20
CA SER A 215 -1.65 -13.96 5.93
C SER A 215 -1.69 -15.38 5.33
N ARG A 216 -0.90 -16.34 5.83
CA ARG A 216 -0.81 -17.71 5.26
C ARG A 216 -2.14 -18.48 5.13
N HIS A 217 -3.19 -18.12 5.88
CA HIS A 217 -4.50 -18.76 5.80
C HIS A 217 -5.59 -17.97 5.04
N ASP A 218 -5.43 -16.65 4.86
CA ASP A 218 -6.43 -15.80 4.18
C ASP A 218 -6.13 -15.60 2.67
N HIS A 219 -4.92 -15.94 2.22
CA HIS A 219 -4.50 -15.87 0.80
C HIS A 219 -5.28 -16.78 -0.13
N SER A 220 -5.71 -17.95 0.35
CA SER A 220 -6.47 -18.89 -0.47
C SER A 220 -7.74 -18.23 -1.01
N TYR A 221 -8.41 -17.39 -0.21
CA TYR A 221 -9.64 -16.71 -0.64
C TYR A 221 -9.40 -15.64 -1.71
N ALA A 222 -8.33 -14.87 -1.58
CA ALA A 222 -7.94 -13.82 -2.51
C ALA A 222 -7.50 -14.40 -3.87
N ALA A 223 -6.62 -15.40 -3.81
CA ALA A 223 -6.14 -16.14 -4.97
C ALA A 223 -7.28 -16.93 -5.64
N ASP A 224 -8.12 -17.62 -4.87
CA ASP A 224 -9.26 -18.38 -5.40
C ASP A 224 -10.35 -17.46 -5.97
N TYR A 225 -10.55 -16.25 -5.45
CA TYR A 225 -11.49 -15.29 -6.04
C TYR A 225 -11.00 -14.78 -7.40
N LEU A 226 -9.72 -14.43 -7.51
CA LEU A 226 -9.14 -14.02 -8.80
C LEU A 226 -9.10 -15.18 -9.80
N LYS A 227 -8.77 -16.40 -9.35
CA LYS A 227 -8.85 -17.63 -10.14
C LYS A 227 -10.28 -17.93 -10.58
N ASN A 228 -11.26 -18.01 -9.68
CA ASN A 228 -12.61 -18.43 -10.05
C ASN A 228 -13.40 -17.40 -10.88
N ARG A 229 -13.06 -16.10 -10.78
CA ARG A 229 -13.77 -15.05 -11.53
C ARG A 229 -13.08 -14.65 -12.83
N PHE A 230 -11.76 -14.84 -12.95
CA PHE A 230 -10.98 -14.42 -14.12
C PHE A 230 -10.09 -15.54 -14.72
N TRP A 231 -9.90 -16.67 -14.03
CA TRP A 231 -9.03 -17.82 -14.39
C TRP A 231 -9.60 -19.20 -14.04
N PRO A 232 -10.70 -19.67 -14.65
CA PRO A 232 -11.20 -21.02 -14.39
C PRO A 232 -10.21 -22.14 -14.83
N HIS A 233 -9.10 -21.80 -15.49
CA HIS A 233 -8.13 -22.76 -16.05
C HIS A 233 -6.66 -22.54 -15.67
N TYR A 234 -6.33 -21.74 -14.63
CA TYR A 234 -4.92 -21.62 -14.19
C TYR A 234 -4.52 -22.74 -13.22
N HIS A 235 -3.70 -23.68 -13.68
CA HIS A 235 -3.01 -24.63 -12.81
C HIS A 235 -1.67 -24.02 -12.34
N PRO A 236 -1.43 -23.88 -11.02
CA PRO A 236 -0.21 -23.26 -10.49
C PRO A 236 1.06 -24.12 -10.62
N TYR A 237 0.99 -25.27 -11.30
CA TYR A 237 2.11 -26.20 -11.49
C TYR A 237 2.31 -26.64 -12.95
N ALA A 238 1.86 -25.84 -13.91
CA ALA A 238 2.13 -26.08 -15.32
C ALA A 238 3.24 -25.16 -15.82
N TYR A 239 4.45 -25.29 -15.26
CA TYR A 239 5.76 -25.08 -15.89
C TYR A 239 6.83 -25.73 -15.00
#